data_AF-A0A3P7LLX1-F1
#
_entry.id   AF-A0A3P7LLX1-F1
#
_cell.length_a   1.000
_cell.length_b   1.000
_cell.length_c   1.000
_cell.angle_alpha   90.00
_cell.angle_beta   90.00
_cell.angle_gamma   90.00
#
_symmetry.space_group_name_H-M   'P 1'
#
loop_
_entity.id
_entity.type
_entity.pdbx_description
1 polymer ?
#
loop_
_entity_poly.entity_id
_entity_poly.type
_entity_poly.pdbx_seq_one_letter_code
_entity_poly.pdbx_strand_id
1 'polypeptide(L)'
;MMSLVTFSLPGYIGVVNRSQRDIEGKKDIATALAAERKFFLGHPAYRHMADRMGTPYLQRVLNQQLTNHIRDTLPGLRNKLQSQLLSMEKEVEEYKHLRPSDSSFKTKALLLAVQSFEIEFTQSIDGSGAEIDTKTLSGGALINRIFHERFPYALAAVS
;
A
#
# COMPACT_ATOMS: atom_id res chain seq x y z
N MET A 1 -15.01 30.67 -28.25
CA MET A 1 -15.08 30.62 -26.77
C MET A 1 -13.77 30.02 -26.30
N MET A 2 -13.04 30.71 -25.42
CA MET A 2 -11.76 30.21 -24.89
C MET A 2 -12.09 29.23 -23.76
N SER A 3 -11.52 28.03 -23.78
CA SER A 3 -11.74 27.02 -22.76
C SER A 3 -10.48 26.95 -21.89
N LEU A 4 -10.63 27.18 -20.59
CA LEU A 4 -9.54 26.96 -19.62
C LEU A 4 -9.59 25.51 -19.15
N VAL A 5 -8.48 24.80 -19.26
CA VAL A 5 -8.35 23.44 -18.73
C VAL A 5 -7.45 23.49 -17.49
N THR A 6 -7.97 22.99 -16.37
CA THR A 6 -7.27 22.95 -15.08
C THR A 6 -6.48 21.66 -14.95
N PHE A 7 -5.19 21.74 -14.63
CA PHE A 7 -4.38 20.60 -14.19
C PHE A 7 -3.66 20.96 -12.89
N SER A 8 -3.60 20.00 -11.98
CA SER A 8 -2.94 20.12 -10.68
C SER A 8 -1.42 20.36 -10.84
N LEU A 9 -1.01 21.62 -10.61
CA LEU A 9 0.33 22.19 -10.39
C LEU A 9 1.24 22.51 -11.60
N PRO A 10 1.82 23.74 -11.71
CA PRO A 10 1.49 25.02 -11.08
C PRO A 10 1.09 26.05 -12.16
N GLY A 11 0.01 25.80 -12.90
CA GLY A 11 -0.41 26.78 -13.91
C GLY A 11 -1.60 26.36 -14.74
N TYR A 12 -2.19 27.34 -15.40
CA TYR A 12 -3.29 27.16 -16.33
C TYR A 12 -2.78 27.19 -17.77
N ILE A 13 -3.28 26.27 -18.60
CA ILE A 13 -3.03 26.27 -20.04
C ILE A 13 -4.36 26.57 -20.72
N GLY A 14 -4.42 27.71 -21.41
CA GLY A 14 -5.55 28.10 -22.24
C GLY A 14 -5.54 27.37 -23.56
N VAL A 15 -6.70 26.90 -23.99
CA VAL A 15 -6.91 26.26 -25.30
C VAL A 15 -8.09 26.91 -26.04
N VAL A 16 -8.04 26.87 -27.37
CA VAL A 16 -9.13 27.37 -28.22
C VAL A 16 -9.67 26.22 -29.04
N ASN A 17 -10.86 25.77 -28.66
CA ASN A 17 -11.54 24.68 -29.33
C ASN A 17 -12.40 25.15 -30.51
N ARG A 18 -12.84 24.18 -31.32
CA ARG A 18 -13.84 24.39 -32.37
C ARG A 18 -15.15 24.85 -31.74
N SER A 19 -15.74 25.92 -32.29
CA SER A 19 -17.08 26.36 -31.92
C SER A 19 -18.16 25.42 -32.47
N GLN A 20 -19.39 25.55 -32.00
CA GLN A 20 -20.52 24.75 -32.50
C GLN A 20 -20.67 24.84 -34.02
N ARG A 21 -20.54 26.05 -34.59
CA ARG A 21 -20.54 26.27 -36.05
C ARG A 21 -19.36 25.58 -36.76
N ASP A 22 -18.17 25.58 -36.16
CA ASP A 22 -17.01 24.89 -36.74
C ASP A 22 -17.20 23.36 -36.73
N ILE A 23 -17.93 22.83 -35.74
CA ILE A 23 -18.24 21.39 -35.65
C ILE A 23 -19.25 21.01 -36.75
N GLU A 24 -20.33 21.78 -36.89
CA GLU A 24 -21.34 21.58 -37.95
C GLU A 24 -20.73 21.71 -39.34
N GLY A 25 -19.82 22.67 -39.53
CA GLY A 25 -19.03 22.86 -40.75
C GLY A 25 -17.89 21.85 -40.95
N LYS A 26 -17.76 20.83 -40.08
CA LYS A 26 -16.72 19.79 -40.12
C LYS A 26 -15.30 20.35 -40.28
N LYS A 27 -15.00 21.45 -39.58
CA LYS A 27 -13.68 22.08 -39.64
C LYS A 27 -12.60 21.08 -39.25
N ASP A 28 -11.61 20.97 -40.13
CA ASP A 28 -10.46 20.10 -39.95
C ASP A 28 -9.64 20.48 -38.70
N ILE A 29 -9.03 19.47 -38.07
CA ILE A 29 -8.27 19.62 -36.82
C ILE A 29 -6.99 20.42 -37.05
N ALA A 30 -6.26 20.18 -38.15
CA ALA A 30 -5.05 20.94 -38.44
C ALA A 30 -5.37 22.42 -38.67
N THR A 31 -6.49 22.69 -39.33
CA THR A 31 -7.01 24.05 -39.51
C THR A 31 -7.40 24.70 -38.18
N ALA A 32 -8.01 23.95 -37.25
CA ALA A 32 -8.33 24.43 -35.91
C ALA A 32 -7.07 24.77 -35.10
N LEU A 33 -6.03 23.93 -35.15
CA LEU A 33 -4.74 24.16 -34.48
C LEU A 33 -4.01 25.40 -35.04
N ALA A 34 -4.03 25.58 -36.36
CA ALA A 34 -3.46 26.79 -36.98
C ALA A 34 -4.21 28.06 -36.56
N ALA A 35 -5.55 27.99 -36.47
CA ALA A 35 -6.37 29.10 -35.99
C ALA A 35 -6.12 29.40 -34.50
N GLU A 36 -5.95 28.37 -33.66
CA GLU A 36 -5.57 28.51 -32.25
C GLU A 36 -4.23 29.25 -32.10
N ARG A 37 -3.21 28.84 -32.86
CA ARG A 37 -1.90 29.51 -32.84
C ARG A 37 -1.99 30.96 -33.28
N LYS A 38 -2.76 31.25 -34.34
CA LYS A 38 -2.98 32.62 -34.80
C LYS A 38 -3.72 33.47 -33.76
N PHE A 39 -4.69 32.89 -33.05
CA PHE A 39 -5.41 33.56 -31.97
C PHE A 39 -4.44 34.00 -30.85
N PHE A 40 -3.62 33.08 -30.34
CA PHE A 40 -2.71 33.42 -29.23
C PHE A 40 -1.62 34.42 -29.64
N LEU A 41 -1.11 34.37 -30.88
CA LEU A 41 -0.12 35.33 -31.37
C LEU A 41 -0.72 36.70 -31.69
N GLY A 42 -1.98 36.75 -32.12
CA GLY A 42 -2.67 37.99 -32.50
C GLY A 42 -3.34 38.71 -31.34
N HIS A 43 -3.60 38.04 -30.22
CA HIS A 43 -4.33 38.62 -29.10
C HIS A 43 -3.39 39.42 -28.16
N PRO A 44 -3.58 40.74 -27.96
CA PRO A 44 -2.65 41.59 -27.21
C PRO A 44 -2.44 41.12 -25.77
N ALA A 45 -3.50 40.62 -25.10
CA ALA A 45 -3.39 40.09 -23.74
C ALA A 45 -2.61 38.76 -23.62
N TYR A 46 -2.60 37.91 -24.65
CA TYR A 46 -2.03 36.55 -24.57
C TYR A 46 -0.76 36.35 -25.37
N ARG A 47 -0.41 37.31 -26.24
CA ARG A 47 0.76 37.24 -27.12
C ARG A 47 2.06 36.94 -26.38
N HIS A 48 2.27 37.54 -25.22
CA HIS A 48 3.46 37.34 -24.40
C HIS A 48 3.56 35.92 -23.78
N MET A 49 2.48 35.14 -23.81
CA MET A 49 2.39 33.78 -23.27
C MET A 49 2.10 32.73 -24.34
N ALA A 50 2.07 33.11 -25.63
CA ALA A 50 1.61 32.24 -26.72
C ALA A 50 2.40 30.92 -26.80
N ASP A 51 3.67 30.91 -26.41
CA ASP A 51 4.52 29.71 -26.41
C ASP A 51 4.16 28.70 -25.32
N ARG A 52 3.45 29.13 -24.26
CA ARG A 52 2.96 28.29 -23.15
C ARG A 52 1.45 28.04 -23.22
N MET A 53 0.86 28.24 -24.39
CA MET A 53 -0.58 28.15 -24.61
C MET A 53 -0.91 27.21 -25.78
N GLY A 54 -2.17 26.82 -25.84
CA GLY A 54 -2.72 25.99 -26.90
C GLY A 54 -2.54 24.49 -26.68
N THR A 55 -3.25 23.76 -27.52
CA THR A 55 -3.35 22.29 -27.49
C THR A 55 -1.98 21.59 -27.63
N PRO A 56 -1.05 22.04 -28.50
CA PRO A 56 0.26 21.40 -28.61
C PRO A 56 1.11 21.52 -27.33
N TYR A 57 1.03 22.66 -26.62
CA TYR A 57 1.74 22.84 -25.37
C TYR A 57 1.11 21.97 -24.27
N LEU A 58 -0.22 21.95 -24.18
CA LEU A 58 -0.96 21.07 -23.27
C LEU A 58 -0.54 19.60 -23.45
N GLN A 59 -0.50 19.09 -24.68
CA GLN A 59 -0.11 17.72 -24.96
C GLN A 59 1.30 17.39 -24.45
N ARG A 60 2.26 18.30 -24.65
CA ARG A 60 3.64 18.12 -24.15
C ARG A 60 3.68 18.08 -22.62
N VAL A 61 2.98 19.00 -21.96
CA VAL A 61 2.92 19.05 -20.50
C VAL A 61 2.29 17.78 -19.95
N LEU A 62 1.19 17.29 -20.52
CA LEU A 62 0.54 16.05 -20.08
C LEU A 62 1.45 14.83 -20.23
N ASN A 63 2.13 14.71 -21.38
CA ASN A 63 3.08 13.62 -21.60
C ASN A 63 4.25 13.66 -20.61
N GLN A 64 4.77 14.87 -20.33
CA GLN A 64 5.83 15.06 -19.35
C GLN A 64 5.37 14.70 -17.94
N GLN A 65 4.17 15.15 -17.54
CA GLN A 65 3.59 14.84 -16.22
C GLN A 65 3.38 13.35 -16.04
N LEU A 66 2.81 12.67 -17.04
CA LEU A 66 2.62 11.23 -17.01
C LEU A 66 3.96 10.49 -16.89
N THR A 67 4.96 10.90 -17.68
CA THR A 67 6.29 10.27 -17.67
C THR A 67 7.00 10.47 -16.33
N ASN A 68 6.91 11.66 -15.75
CA ASN A 68 7.46 11.95 -14.43
C ASN A 68 6.75 11.11 -13.37
N HIS A 69 5.42 11.07 -13.39
CA HIS A 69 4.65 10.28 -12.43
C HIS A 69 5.00 8.78 -12.49
N ILE A 70 5.12 8.22 -13.70
CA ILE A 70 5.57 6.83 -13.88
C ILE A 70 6.98 6.65 -13.31
N ARG A 71 7.91 7.56 -13.62
CA ARG A 71 9.30 7.49 -13.13
C ARG A 71 9.38 7.56 -11.60
N ASP A 72 8.57 8.40 -10.97
CA ASP A 72 8.58 8.61 -9.53
C ASP A 72 7.90 7.46 -8.78
N THR A 73 6.89 6.83 -9.38
CA THR A 73 6.14 5.71 -8.76
C THR A 73 6.82 4.35 -8.93
N LEU A 74 7.57 4.14 -10.02
CA LEU A 74 8.22 2.86 -10.34
C LEU A 74 9.18 2.34 -9.25
N PRO A 75 10.07 3.15 -8.64
CA PRO A 75 10.95 2.69 -7.56
C PRO A 75 10.18 2.19 -6.34
N GLY A 76 9.11 2.90 -5.95
CA GLY A 76 8.25 2.50 -4.84
C GLY A 76 7.53 1.18 -5.12
N LEU A 77 6.98 1.03 -6.33
CA LEU A 77 6.36 -0.23 -6.76
C LEU A 77 7.36 -1.39 -6.75
N ARG A 78 8.57 -1.17 -7.28
CA ARG A 78 9.64 -2.18 -7.30
C ARG A 78 9.98 -2.65 -5.88
N ASN A 79 10.19 -1.71 -4.97
CA ASN A 79 10.53 -2.03 -3.58
C ASN A 79 9.39 -2.81 -2.90
N LYS A 80 8.13 -2.42 -3.14
CA LYS A 80 6.97 -3.14 -2.61
C LYS A 80 6.91 -4.58 -3.14
N LEU A 81 7.08 -4.77 -4.44
CA LEU A 81 7.12 -6.11 -5.05
C LEU A 81 8.25 -6.97 -4.49
N GLN A 82 9.44 -6.39 -4.31
CA GLN A 82 10.59 -7.09 -3.75
C GLN A 82 10.35 -7.51 -2.29
N SER A 83 9.77 -6.63 -1.47
CA SER A 83 9.40 -6.98 -0.09
C SER A 83 8.33 -8.07 -0.03
N GLN A 84 7.30 -8.00 -0.89
CA GLN A 84 6.27 -9.03 -0.96
C GLN A 84 6.84 -10.37 -1.40
N LEU A 85 7.70 -10.39 -2.42
CA LEU A 85 8.38 -11.60 -2.88
C LEU A 85 9.21 -12.23 -1.75
N LEU A 86 9.98 -11.44 -1.02
CA LEU A 86 10.81 -11.95 0.08
C LEU A 86 9.97 -12.53 1.23
N SER A 87 8.84 -11.90 1.57
CA SER A 87 7.89 -12.44 2.55
C SER A 87 7.32 -13.79 2.10
N MET A 88 6.89 -13.87 0.84
CA MET A 88 6.35 -15.11 0.28
C MET A 88 7.41 -16.21 0.17
N GLU A 89 8.65 -15.88 -0.20
CA GLU A 89 9.74 -16.84 -0.24
C GLU A 89 10.04 -17.42 1.14
N LYS A 90 9.99 -16.59 2.19
CA LYS A 90 10.13 -17.05 3.58
C LYS A 90 9.03 -18.03 3.95
N GLU A 91 7.77 -17.67 3.68
CA GLU A 91 6.63 -18.56 3.92
C GLU A 91 6.79 -19.88 3.16
N VAL A 92 7.13 -19.83 1.86
CA VAL A 92 7.32 -21.04 1.05
C VAL A 92 8.45 -21.91 1.57
N GLU A 93 9.56 -21.35 2.06
CA GLU A 93 10.68 -22.10 2.63
C GLU A 93 10.27 -22.94 3.86
N GLU A 94 9.34 -22.42 4.68
CA GLU A 94 8.76 -23.17 5.80
C GLU A 94 8.01 -24.43 5.31
N TYR A 95 7.40 -24.37 4.12
CA TYR A 95 6.70 -25.49 3.49
C TYR A 95 7.55 -26.33 2.52
N LYS A 96 8.76 -25.91 2.09
CA LYS A 96 9.58 -26.72 1.17
C LYS A 96 10.04 -28.04 1.79
N HIS A 97 10.18 -28.07 3.11
CA HIS A 97 10.52 -29.27 3.88
C HIS A 97 9.35 -30.24 4.02
N LEU A 98 8.16 -29.82 3.58
CA LEU A 98 6.91 -30.51 3.76
C LEU A 98 6.55 -31.27 2.47
N ARG A 99 7.21 -32.42 2.23
CA ARG A 99 6.83 -33.38 1.17
C ARG A 99 5.61 -34.20 1.60
N PRO A 100 4.44 -34.11 0.94
CA PRO A 100 3.21 -34.82 1.35
C PRO A 100 3.32 -36.35 1.29
N SER A 101 4.23 -36.88 0.49
CA SER A 101 4.44 -38.31 0.25
C SER A 101 5.43 -38.97 1.21
N ASP A 102 6.08 -38.19 2.09
CA ASP A 102 7.13 -38.70 2.96
C ASP A 102 6.57 -38.99 4.36
N SER A 103 6.51 -40.27 4.77
CA SER A 103 5.99 -40.66 6.09
C SER A 103 6.74 -39.96 7.25
N SER A 104 8.01 -39.63 7.02
CA SER A 104 8.88 -38.90 7.96
C SER A 104 8.38 -37.49 8.30
N PHE A 105 7.61 -36.86 7.40
CA PHE A 105 6.99 -35.56 7.61
C PHE A 105 6.07 -35.55 8.81
N LYS A 106 5.16 -36.54 8.89
CA LYS A 106 4.10 -36.56 9.91
C LYS A 106 4.74 -36.67 11.29
N THR A 107 5.79 -37.49 11.40
CA THR A 107 6.61 -37.61 12.61
C THR A 107 7.33 -36.31 12.95
N LYS A 108 7.93 -35.62 11.96
CA LYS A 108 8.61 -34.34 12.19
C LYS A 108 7.63 -33.23 12.61
N ALA A 109 6.48 -33.13 11.95
CA ALA A 109 5.44 -32.15 12.30
C ALA A 109 4.87 -32.42 13.70
N LEU A 110 4.64 -33.69 14.05
CA LEU A 110 4.20 -34.06 15.40
C LEU A 110 5.27 -33.73 16.44
N LEU A 111 6.54 -34.03 16.16
CA LEU A 111 7.65 -33.69 17.07
C LEU A 111 7.76 -32.18 17.29
N LEU A 112 7.69 -31.38 16.23
CA LEU A 112 7.70 -29.92 16.34
C LEU A 112 6.50 -29.39 17.12
N ALA A 113 5.30 -29.94 16.90
CA ALA A 113 4.11 -29.56 17.65
C ALA A 113 4.24 -29.88 19.15
N VAL A 114 4.80 -31.05 19.49
CA VAL A 114 5.05 -31.45 20.89
C VAL A 114 6.12 -30.56 21.54
N GLN A 115 7.21 -30.25 20.82
CA GLN A 115 8.26 -29.37 21.32
C GLN A 115 7.75 -27.93 21.55
N SER A 116 6.99 -27.38 20.61
CA SER A 116 6.36 -26.07 20.80
C SER A 116 5.41 -26.06 21.99
N PHE A 117 4.58 -27.11 22.13
CA PHE A 117 3.68 -27.25 23.27
C PHE A 117 4.44 -27.33 24.60
N GLU A 118 5.54 -28.08 24.68
CA GLU A 118 6.37 -28.18 25.89
C GLU A 118 6.95 -26.81 26.29
N ILE A 119 7.45 -26.05 25.32
CA ILE A 119 8.00 -24.71 25.54
C ILE A 119 6.89 -23.76 26.02
N GLU A 120 5.76 -23.72 25.33
CA GLU A 120 4.62 -22.86 25.69
C GLU A 120 4.05 -23.23 27.07
N PHE A 121 3.95 -24.52 27.38
CA PHE A 121 3.47 -25.02 28.66
C PHE A 121 4.41 -24.61 29.80
N THR A 122 5.73 -24.79 29.62
CA THR A 122 6.74 -24.40 30.60
C THR A 122 6.71 -22.89 30.83
N GLN A 123 6.63 -22.09 29.76
CA GLN A 123 6.51 -20.63 29.86
C GLN A 123 5.22 -20.19 30.58
N SER A 124 4.12 -20.93 30.39
CA SER A 124 2.85 -20.67 31.08
C SER A 124 2.94 -20.98 32.57
N ILE A 125 3.64 -22.05 32.96
CA ILE A 125 3.89 -22.41 34.37
C ILE A 125 4.91 -21.47 35.02
N ASP A 126 5.96 -21.06 34.32
CA ASP A 126 7.00 -20.17 34.87
C ASP A 126 6.56 -18.69 34.86
N GLY A 127 5.48 -18.37 34.13
CA GLY A 127 4.99 -16.99 33.99
C GLY A 127 5.85 -16.10 33.09
N SER A 128 6.65 -16.70 32.21
CA SER A 128 7.59 -16.02 31.30
C SER A 128 7.10 -15.96 29.84
N GLY A 129 5.84 -16.35 29.59
CA GLY A 129 5.23 -16.31 28.26
C GLY A 129 5.18 -14.91 27.64
N ALA A 130 5.33 -14.84 26.31
CA ALA A 130 5.34 -13.57 25.56
C ALA A 130 3.98 -12.84 25.56
N GLU A 131 2.88 -13.57 25.68
CA GLU A 131 1.53 -13.02 25.88
C GLU A 131 1.06 -13.27 27.31
N ILE A 132 1.24 -12.26 28.17
CA ILE A 132 0.73 -12.29 29.54
C ILE A 132 -0.67 -11.67 29.53
N ASP A 133 -1.69 -12.45 29.89
CA ASP A 133 -3.03 -11.90 30.13
C ASP A 133 -2.97 -10.96 31.34
N THR A 134 -3.08 -9.66 31.09
CA THR A 134 -3.00 -8.61 32.12
C THR A 134 -4.30 -8.47 32.93
N LYS A 135 -5.38 -9.14 32.52
CA LYS A 135 -6.69 -9.03 33.20
C LYS A 135 -6.92 -10.13 34.23
N THR A 136 -6.29 -11.30 34.08
CA THR A 136 -6.50 -12.44 34.97
C THR A 136 -5.18 -13.10 35.34
N LEU A 137 -5.05 -13.58 36.59
CA LEU A 137 -3.92 -14.44 36.96
C LEU A 137 -4.08 -15.78 36.23
N SER A 138 -3.07 -16.16 35.46
CA SER A 138 -3.04 -17.40 34.68
C SER A 138 -1.78 -18.22 34.98
N GLY A 139 -1.81 -19.50 34.60
CA GLY A 139 -0.65 -20.40 34.70
C GLY A 139 -0.07 -20.52 36.13
N GLY A 140 1.25 -20.37 36.25
CA GLY A 140 1.96 -20.49 37.52
C GLY A 140 1.60 -19.45 38.57
N ALA A 141 1.27 -18.22 38.16
CA ALA A 141 0.88 -17.16 39.09
C ALA A 141 -0.41 -17.52 39.83
N LEU A 142 -1.38 -18.12 39.13
CA LEU A 142 -2.62 -18.60 39.73
C LEU A 142 -2.37 -19.75 40.71
N ILE A 143 -1.52 -20.71 40.33
CA ILE A 143 -1.15 -21.84 41.20
C ILE A 143 -0.49 -21.33 42.48
N ASN A 144 0.48 -20.42 42.35
CA ASN A 144 1.18 -19.82 43.47
C ASN A 144 0.19 -19.12 44.44
N ARG A 145 -0.76 -18.35 43.90
CA ARG A 145 -1.79 -17.69 44.69
C ARG A 145 -2.67 -18.68 45.47
N ILE A 146 -3.08 -19.79 44.87
CA ILE A 146 -3.88 -20.82 45.56
C ILE A 146 -3.11 -21.37 46.76
N PHE A 147 -1.82 -21.68 46.60
CA PHE A 147 -1.00 -22.24 47.67
C PHE A 147 -0.69 -21.25 48.79
N HIS A 148 -0.52 -19.95 48.49
CA HIS A 148 -0.15 -18.97 49.52
C HIS A 148 -1.36 -18.27 50.17
N GLU A 149 -2.46 -18.08 49.45
CA GLU A 149 -3.62 -17.36 49.98
C GLU A 149 -4.76 -18.29 50.40
N ARG A 150 -5.07 -19.31 49.59
CA ARG A 150 -6.28 -20.13 49.79
C ARG A 150 -6.02 -21.36 50.64
N PHE A 151 -4.88 -22.02 50.45
CA PHE A 151 -4.54 -23.25 51.16
C PHE A 151 -4.35 -23.06 52.67
N PRO A 152 -3.64 -22.01 53.16
CA PRO A 152 -3.50 -21.78 54.61
C PRO A 152 -4.83 -21.41 55.26
N TYR A 153 -5.68 -20.65 54.56
CA TYR A 153 -7.02 -20.32 55.02
C TYR A 153 -7.90 -21.55 55.18
N ALA A 154 -7.86 -22.48 54.21
CA ALA A 154 -8.60 -23.74 54.28
C ALA A 154 -8.11 -24.64 55.43
N LEU A 155 -6.81 -24.67 55.71
CA LEU A 155 -6.27 -25.40 56.86
C LEU A 155 -6.74 -24.81 58.19
N ALA A 156 -6.70 -23.49 58.33
CA ALA A 156 -7.17 -22.80 59.53
C ALA A 156 -8.68 -22.92 59.77
N ALA A 157 -9.47 -23.20 58.72
CA ALA A 157 -10.92 -23.38 58.82
C ALA A 157 -11.34 -24.80 59.26
N VAL A 158 -10.42 -25.78 59.20
CA VAL A 158 -10.68 -27.18 59.55
C VAL A 158 -10.00 -27.59 60.87
N SER A 159 -9.02 -26.81 61.35
CA SER A 159 -8.42 -26.89 62.68
C SER A 159 -9.25 -26.18 63.74
#